data_AF-A0A8J2UHM7-F1
#
_entry.id   AF-A0A8J2UHM7-F1
#
_cell.length_a   1.000
_cell.length_b   1.000
_cell.length_c   1.000
_cell.angle_alpha   90.00
_cell.angle_beta   90.00
_cell.angle_gamma   90.00
#
_symmetry.space_group_name_H-M   'P 1'
#
loop_
_entity.id
_entity.type
_entity.pdbx_description
1 polymer ?
#
loop_
_entity_poly.entity_id
_entity_poly.type
_entity_poly.pdbx_seq_one_letter_code
_entity_poly.pdbx_strand_id
1 'polypeptide(L)'
;MKFLMIFGLVVIIAVGCGKTAVVDNYAEAKQAIVGTWHVMYDSSSRGVGLSSEVIAYRGTPADYYQFSANGNVHVREGLVDETVEYTLLPDSAAGNNTFRITIGMDYHLCTFGGSVAHILVIGTGFSDSPGGVIGKRLVLYR
;
A
#
# COMPACT_ATOMS: atom_id res chain seq x y z
N MET A 1 62.05 42.96 7.14
CA MET A 1 60.84 43.50 6.48
C MET A 1 60.30 42.46 5.52
N LYS A 2 59.05 42.05 5.74
CA LYS A 2 58.05 41.44 4.82
C LYS A 2 58.52 40.42 3.77
N PHE A 3 58.29 39.13 4.07
CA PHE A 3 57.83 38.17 3.05
C PHE A 3 56.32 37.97 3.23
N LEU A 4 55.56 38.41 2.24
CA LEU A 4 54.15 38.09 2.09
C LEU A 4 54.07 36.79 1.27
N MET A 5 53.77 35.67 1.91
CA MET A 5 53.42 34.43 1.22
C MET A 5 51.96 34.12 1.51
N ILE A 6 51.12 34.35 0.50
CA ILE A 6 49.74 33.92 0.42
C ILE A 6 49.78 32.41 0.16
N PHE A 7 49.39 31.60 1.14
CA PHE A 7 49.05 30.20 0.90
C PHE A 7 47.53 30.07 0.95
N GLY A 8 46.97 29.85 -0.24
CA GLY A 8 45.56 29.73 -0.50
C GLY A 8 44.90 28.61 0.31
N LEU A 9 43.77 28.96 0.91
CA LEU A 9 42.83 28.02 1.50
C LEU A 9 42.08 27.32 0.36
N VAL A 10 42.51 26.10 0.01
CA VAL A 10 41.73 25.22 -0.87
C VAL A 10 40.58 24.67 -0.04
N VAL A 11 39.41 25.29 -0.14
CA VAL A 11 38.16 24.76 0.41
C VAL A 11 37.71 23.62 -0.50
N ILE A 12 38.06 22.39 -0.14
CA ILE A 12 37.48 21.19 -0.74
C ILE A 12 36.03 21.11 -0.23
N ILE A 13 35.10 21.66 -1.00
CA ILE A 13 33.67 21.40 -0.80
C ILE A 13 33.49 19.94 -1.17
N ALA A 14 33.48 19.08 -0.14
CA ALA A 14 32.97 17.72 -0.28
C ALA A 14 31.50 17.86 -0.71
N VAL A 15 31.25 17.76 -2.01
CA VAL A 15 29.94 17.46 -2.55
C VAL A 15 29.68 16.03 -2.14
N GLY A 16 29.28 15.86 -0.88
CA GLY A 16 28.61 14.66 -0.44
C GLY A 16 27.43 14.54 -1.36
N CYS A 17 27.49 13.56 -2.26
CA CYS A 17 26.31 13.01 -2.89
C CYS A 17 25.51 12.41 -1.73
N GLY A 18 24.79 13.28 -1.03
CA GLY A 18 23.76 12.88 -0.11
C GLY A 18 22.79 12.12 -0.99
N LYS A 19 22.84 10.80 -0.89
CA LYS A 19 21.68 9.99 -1.25
C LYS A 19 20.55 10.65 -0.49
N THR A 20 19.72 11.40 -1.19
CA THR A 20 18.45 11.88 -0.65
C THR A 20 17.83 10.63 -0.08
N ALA A 21 17.77 10.55 1.25
CA ALA A 21 17.05 9.47 1.88
C ALA A 21 15.66 9.58 1.25
N VAL A 22 15.30 8.58 0.44
CA VAL A 22 13.89 8.25 0.29
C VAL A 22 13.52 7.86 1.72
N VAL A 23 13.16 8.85 2.53
CA VAL A 23 12.64 8.62 3.87
C VAL A 23 11.38 7.84 3.63
N ASP A 24 11.52 6.53 3.79
CA ASP A 24 10.70 5.66 4.62
C ASP A 24 9.18 5.72 4.49
N ASN A 25 8.61 6.27 3.40
CA ASN A 25 7.19 6.10 3.09
C ASN A 25 6.77 4.62 3.15
N TYR A 26 7.69 3.70 2.80
CA TYR A 26 7.48 2.26 2.91
C TYR A 26 7.55 1.73 4.34
N ALA A 27 8.54 2.15 5.14
CA ALA A 27 8.66 1.69 6.54
C ALA A 27 7.52 2.26 7.40
N GLU A 28 7.17 3.53 7.19
CA GLU A 28 5.99 4.18 7.77
C GLU A 28 4.70 3.51 7.31
N ALA A 29 4.55 3.18 6.02
CA ALA A 29 3.38 2.43 5.53
C ALA A 29 3.27 1.04 6.17
N LYS A 30 4.40 0.34 6.33
CA LYS A 30 4.45 -0.97 6.98
C LYS A 30 4.04 -0.90 8.45
N GLN A 31 4.42 0.16 9.17
CA GLN A 31 3.93 0.37 10.54
C GLN A 31 2.47 0.83 10.55
N ALA A 32 2.07 1.67 9.61
CA ALA A 32 0.73 2.24 9.55
C ALA A 32 -0.36 1.19 9.27
N ILE A 33 -0.06 0.13 8.51
CA ILE A 33 -1.04 -0.93 8.22
C ILE A 33 -1.29 -1.86 9.40
N VAL A 34 -0.32 -2.03 10.30
CA VAL A 34 -0.45 -2.97 11.42
C VAL A 34 -1.59 -2.53 12.33
N GLY A 35 -2.44 -3.48 12.70
CA GLY A 35 -3.64 -3.25 13.50
C GLY A 35 -4.89 -3.82 12.85
N THR A 36 -6.02 -3.57 13.51
CA THR A 36 -7.34 -4.00 13.06
C THR A 36 -7.97 -2.94 12.20
N TRP A 37 -8.46 -3.35 11.04
CA TRP A 37 -9.19 -2.52 10.10
C TRP A 37 -10.55 -3.15 9.82
N HIS A 38 -11.62 -2.39 9.99
CA HIS A 38 -12.98 -2.87 9.79
C HIS A 38 -13.39 -2.78 8.32
N VAL A 39 -14.15 -3.75 7.85
CA VAL A 39 -14.64 -3.77 6.46
C VAL A 39 -15.74 -2.74 6.29
N MET A 40 -15.52 -1.76 5.41
CA MET A 40 -16.58 -0.84 4.98
C MET A 40 -17.30 -1.38 3.75
N TYR A 41 -16.52 -1.86 2.78
CA TYR A 41 -17.01 -2.30 1.49
C TYR A 41 -16.01 -3.26 0.84
N ASP A 42 -16.46 -4.41 0.36
CA ASP A 42 -15.69 -5.25 -0.57
C ASP A 42 -16.50 -5.44 -1.85
N SER A 43 -15.80 -5.54 -2.97
CA SER A 43 -16.41 -5.86 -4.25
C SER A 43 -15.44 -6.63 -5.10
N SER A 44 -15.96 -7.61 -5.82
CA SER A 44 -15.25 -8.26 -6.91
C SER A 44 -16.11 -8.20 -8.16
N SER A 45 -15.48 -7.88 -9.29
CA SER A 45 -16.08 -8.02 -10.60
C SER A 45 -15.41 -9.17 -11.33
N ARG A 46 -16.22 -10.07 -11.86
CA ARG A 46 -15.76 -11.16 -12.74
C ARG A 46 -16.37 -10.93 -14.12
N GLY A 47 -15.52 -10.97 -15.14
CA GLY A 47 -15.97 -10.98 -16.51
C GLY A 47 -16.63 -12.32 -16.85
N VAL A 48 -17.87 -12.30 -17.34
CA VAL A 48 -18.58 -13.46 -17.89
C VAL A 48 -19.16 -13.07 -19.26
N GLY A 49 -18.49 -13.48 -20.34
CA GLY A 49 -18.94 -13.20 -21.72
C GLY A 49 -18.88 -11.71 -22.06
N LEU A 50 -19.94 -11.12 -22.62
CA LEU A 50 -19.98 -9.67 -22.91
C LEU A 50 -20.46 -8.83 -21.70
N SER A 51 -20.54 -9.43 -20.51
CA SER A 51 -21.09 -8.80 -19.31
C SER A 51 -20.16 -8.95 -18.12
N SER A 52 -20.27 -8.06 -17.14
CA SER A 52 -19.58 -8.18 -15.86
C SER A 52 -20.59 -8.42 -14.76
N GLU A 53 -20.32 -9.41 -13.92
CA GLU A 53 -21.05 -9.60 -12.68
C GLU A 53 -20.26 -8.92 -11.57
N VAL A 54 -20.89 -7.95 -10.90
CA VAL A 54 -20.33 -7.29 -9.73
C VAL A 54 -20.95 -7.93 -8.49
N ILE A 55 -20.11 -8.62 -7.73
CA ILE A 55 -20.46 -9.12 -6.41
C ILE A 55 -19.98 -8.06 -5.42
N ALA A 56 -20.92 -7.43 -4.72
CA ALA A 56 -20.61 -6.41 -3.72
C ALA A 56 -21.05 -6.88 -2.33
N TYR A 57 -20.22 -6.56 -1.34
CA TYR A 57 -20.41 -6.88 0.05
C TYR A 57 -20.23 -5.61 0.89
N ARG A 58 -21.15 -5.41 1.84
CA ARG A 58 -21.03 -4.35 2.86
C ARG A 58 -20.69 -5.03 4.17
N GLY A 59 -19.60 -4.58 4.80
CA GLY A 59 -19.16 -5.12 6.07
C GLY A 59 -20.16 -4.85 7.19
N THR A 60 -20.15 -5.75 8.16
CA THR A 60 -20.79 -5.63 9.46
C THR A 60 -19.74 -5.22 10.51
N PRO A 61 -20.15 -4.80 11.73
CA PRO A 61 -19.19 -4.48 12.79
C PRO A 61 -18.29 -5.65 13.21
N ALA A 62 -18.65 -6.89 12.86
CA ALA A 62 -17.84 -8.09 13.16
C ALA A 62 -16.78 -8.38 12.09
N ASP A 63 -16.80 -7.67 10.96
CA ASP A 63 -15.91 -7.95 9.84
C ASP A 63 -14.65 -7.06 9.90
N TYR A 64 -13.48 -7.69 9.83
CA TYR A 64 -12.21 -7.01 9.95
C TYR A 64 -11.05 -7.76 9.28
N TYR A 65 -10.01 -7.00 9.00
CA TYR A 65 -8.69 -7.44 8.59
C TYR A 65 -7.70 -7.00 9.67
N GLN A 66 -7.07 -7.94 10.34
CA GLN A 66 -6.09 -7.68 11.38
C GLN A 66 -4.69 -7.98 10.86
N PHE A 67 -3.95 -6.94 10.49
CA PHE A 67 -2.57 -7.05 10.00
C PHE A 67 -1.61 -7.10 11.18
N SER A 68 -0.76 -8.13 11.22
CA SER A 68 0.30 -8.28 12.20
C SER A 68 1.68 -7.99 11.61
N ALA A 69 2.58 -7.45 12.43
CA ALA A 69 3.91 -7.03 11.99
C ALA A 69 4.80 -8.17 11.44
N ASN A 70 4.43 -9.43 11.67
CA ASN A 70 5.10 -10.63 11.15
C ASN A 70 4.72 -10.97 9.70
N GLY A 71 3.87 -10.18 9.05
CA GLY A 71 3.45 -10.45 7.67
C GLY A 71 2.25 -11.38 7.55
N ASN A 72 1.45 -11.54 8.60
CA ASN A 72 0.17 -12.26 8.52
C ASN A 72 -1.01 -11.28 8.61
N VAL A 73 -2.11 -11.62 7.97
CA VAL A 73 -3.39 -10.93 8.11
C VAL A 73 -4.45 -11.95 8.47
N HIS A 74 -5.13 -11.70 9.59
CA HIS A 74 -6.32 -12.45 9.96
C HIS A 74 -7.55 -11.77 9.37
N VAL A 75 -8.34 -12.53 8.60
CA VAL A 75 -9.50 -12.04 7.86
C VAL A 75 -10.75 -12.65 8.46
N ARG A 76 -11.64 -11.80 8.97
CA ARG A 76 -13.00 -12.16 9.34
C ARG A 76 -13.95 -11.36 8.45
N GLU A 77 -14.61 -12.02 7.51
CA GLU A 77 -15.52 -11.36 6.57
C GLU A 77 -16.70 -12.29 6.22
N GLY A 78 -17.87 -12.00 6.78
CA GLY A 78 -19.06 -12.84 6.63
C GLY A 78 -18.84 -14.25 7.16
N LEU A 79 -18.73 -15.24 6.27
CA LEU A 79 -18.43 -16.64 6.62
C LEU A 79 -16.94 -16.97 6.53
N VAL A 80 -16.12 -16.06 6.02
CA VAL A 80 -14.66 -16.21 5.94
C VAL A 80 -14.06 -15.94 7.31
N ASP A 81 -13.17 -16.82 7.74
CA ASP A 81 -12.40 -16.74 8.98
C ASP A 81 -11.08 -17.49 8.74
N GLU A 82 -10.05 -16.76 8.32
CA GLU A 82 -8.76 -17.34 7.94
C GLU A 82 -7.58 -16.45 8.30
N THR A 83 -6.38 -17.01 8.27
CA THR A 83 -5.13 -16.26 8.39
C THR A 83 -4.26 -16.57 7.19
N VAL A 84 -3.87 -15.53 6.47
CA VAL A 84 -3.03 -15.62 5.27
C VAL A 84 -1.82 -14.71 5.40
N GLU A 85 -0.77 -15.02 4.65
CA GLU A 85 0.39 -14.15 4.58
C GLU A 85 0.06 -12.90 3.76
N TYR A 86 0.64 -11.76 4.15
CA TYR A 86 0.66 -10.55 3.37
C TYR A 86 2.08 -10.02 3.18
N THR A 87 2.33 -9.47 2.01
CA THR A 87 3.58 -8.77 1.70
C THR A 87 3.27 -7.37 1.22
N LEU A 88 3.90 -6.38 1.83
CA LEU A 88 3.93 -5.02 1.33
C LEU A 88 5.14 -4.86 0.41
N LEU A 89 4.94 -4.25 -0.75
CA LEU A 89 6.03 -3.88 -1.66
C LEU A 89 5.93 -2.39 -1.98
N PRO A 90 7.06 -1.67 -2.08
CA PRO A 90 7.05 -0.29 -2.55
C PRO A 90 6.53 -0.25 -3.98
N ASP A 91 5.61 0.68 -4.28
CA ASP A 91 5.22 0.93 -5.66
C ASP A 91 6.06 2.08 -6.24
N SER A 92 7.10 1.74 -6.99
CA SER A 92 7.98 2.73 -7.62
C SER A 92 7.33 3.49 -8.76
N ALA A 93 6.14 3.07 -9.23
CA ALA A 93 5.44 3.68 -10.36
C ALA A 93 4.27 4.60 -9.95
N ALA A 94 3.76 4.48 -8.71
CA ALA A 94 2.48 5.07 -8.31
C ALA A 94 2.62 6.16 -7.24
N GLY A 95 3.51 7.14 -7.42
CA GLY A 95 3.59 8.34 -6.57
C GLY A 95 3.78 8.10 -5.06
N ASN A 96 3.65 9.15 -4.27
CA ASN A 96 3.73 9.04 -2.80
C ASN A 96 2.44 8.41 -2.25
N ASN A 97 2.57 7.49 -1.27
CA ASN A 97 1.48 6.80 -0.54
C ASN A 97 0.74 5.66 -1.25
N THR A 98 1.25 5.20 -2.40
CA THR A 98 0.79 3.94 -2.99
C THR A 98 1.78 2.82 -2.69
N PHE A 99 1.27 1.66 -2.32
CA PHE A 99 2.05 0.45 -2.10
C PHE A 99 1.28 -0.74 -2.64
N ARG A 100 2.00 -1.83 -2.86
CA ARG A 100 1.39 -3.08 -3.31
C ARG A 100 1.24 -3.97 -2.10
N ILE A 101 0.07 -4.52 -1.89
CA ILE A 101 -0.14 -5.58 -0.91
C ILE A 101 -0.49 -6.86 -1.67
N THR A 102 0.18 -7.94 -1.32
CA THR A 102 -0.28 -9.29 -1.65
C THR A 102 -0.96 -9.85 -0.42
N ILE A 103 -2.15 -10.43 -0.54
CA ILE A 103 -2.86 -11.14 0.53
C ILE A 103 -3.15 -12.55 0.00
N GLY A 104 -2.49 -13.57 0.57
CA GLY A 104 -2.51 -14.91 -0.02
C GLY A 104 -1.91 -14.92 -1.44
N MET A 105 -2.68 -15.36 -2.44
CA MET A 105 -2.26 -15.36 -3.85
C MET A 105 -2.70 -14.11 -4.63
N ASP A 106 -3.51 -13.24 -4.02
CA ASP A 106 -4.10 -12.09 -4.69
C ASP A 106 -3.23 -10.83 -4.52
N TYR A 107 -3.01 -10.13 -5.63
CA TYR A 107 -2.21 -8.91 -5.69
C TYR A 107 -3.10 -7.67 -5.76
N HIS A 108 -2.83 -6.68 -4.93
CA HIS A 108 -3.62 -5.45 -4.85
C HIS A 108 -2.74 -4.19 -4.72
N LEU A 109 -3.18 -3.12 -5.37
CA LEU A 109 -2.74 -1.75 -5.16
C LEU A 109 -3.45 -1.17 -3.93
N CYS A 110 -2.67 -0.49 -3.10
CA CYS A 110 -3.15 0.11 -1.87
C CYS A 110 -2.80 1.58 -1.79
N THR A 111 -3.72 2.36 -1.24
CA THR A 111 -3.49 3.78 -0.94
C THR A 111 -3.96 4.10 0.48
N PHE A 112 -3.18 4.94 1.17
CA PHE A 112 -3.64 5.58 2.40
C PHE A 112 -4.34 6.90 2.07
N GLY A 113 -5.59 7.05 2.52
CA GLY A 113 -6.32 8.32 2.41
C GLY A 113 -6.07 9.24 3.60
N GLY A 114 -5.54 10.44 3.36
CA GLY A 114 -5.50 11.55 4.34
C GLY A 114 -4.25 11.65 5.21
N SER A 115 -4.17 12.71 6.03
CA SER A 115 -3.04 13.03 6.93
C SER A 115 -2.96 12.13 8.17
N VAL A 116 -4.00 11.31 8.40
CA VAL A 116 -4.04 10.22 9.36
C VAL A 116 -4.76 9.09 8.63
N ALA A 117 -4.06 7.99 8.35
CA ALA A 117 -4.61 6.88 7.58
C ALA A 117 -5.76 6.20 8.33
N HIS A 118 -6.98 6.71 8.14
CA HIS A 118 -8.23 6.13 8.64
C HIS A 118 -8.92 5.27 7.59
N ILE A 119 -8.48 5.37 6.34
CA ILE A 119 -9.03 4.61 5.23
C ILE A 119 -7.88 3.92 4.51
N LEU A 120 -8.02 2.61 4.36
CA LEU A 120 -7.15 1.77 3.55
C LEU A 120 -7.99 1.23 2.39
N VAL A 121 -7.62 1.62 1.17
CA VAL A 121 -8.24 1.07 -0.05
C VAL A 121 -7.29 0.05 -0.63
N ILE A 122 -7.73 -1.19 -0.75
CA ILE A 122 -7.02 -2.32 -1.35
C ILE A 122 -7.80 -2.70 -2.62
N GLY A 123 -7.19 -2.63 -3.80
CA GLY A 123 -7.88 -3.02 -5.02
C GLY A 123 -6.94 -3.56 -6.07
N THR A 124 -7.44 -4.36 -7.01
CA THR A 124 -6.65 -4.69 -8.20
C THR A 124 -6.68 -3.53 -9.19
N GLY A 125 -5.75 -3.51 -10.14
CA GLY A 125 -6.04 -2.79 -11.39
C GLY A 125 -7.32 -3.39 -12.00
N PHE A 126 -8.26 -2.55 -12.41
CA PHE A 126 -9.38 -3.03 -13.21
C PHE A 126 -8.86 -3.30 -14.63
N SER A 127 -9.09 -4.51 -15.13
CA SER A 127 -8.71 -4.92 -16.48
C SER A 127 -9.95 -5.14 -17.32
N ASP A 128 -10.00 -4.47 -18.47
CA ASP A 128 -11.00 -4.74 -19.50
C ASP A 128 -10.59 -6.00 -20.26
N SER A 129 -11.37 -7.07 -20.11
CA SER A 129 -11.22 -8.27 -20.92
C SER A 129 -12.38 -8.35 -21.93
N PRO A 130 -12.25 -9.13 -23.02
CA PRO A 130 -13.40 -9.47 -23.86
C PRO A 130 -14.54 -10.13 -23.07
N GLY A 131 -14.22 -10.65 -21.89
CA GLY A 131 -15.12 -11.22 -20.89
C GLY A 131 -15.85 -10.18 -20.02
N GLY A 132 -15.54 -8.89 -20.11
CA GLY A 132 -15.99 -7.85 -19.17
C GLY A 132 -14.88 -7.39 -18.21
N VAL A 133 -15.25 -6.53 -17.26
CA VAL A 133 -14.32 -5.90 -16.31
C VAL A 133 -13.98 -6.87 -15.18
N ILE A 134 -12.69 -7.10 -14.95
CA ILE A 134 -12.19 -7.90 -13.82
C ILE A 134 -11.50 -6.97 -12.84
N GLY A 135 -11.90 -7.04 -11.57
CA GLY A 135 -11.17 -6.37 -10.50
C GLY A 135 -11.74 -6.61 -9.11
N LYS A 136 -10.99 -6.17 -8.10
CA LYS A 136 -11.41 -6.15 -6.69
C LYS A 136 -11.26 -4.76 -6.12
N ARG A 137 -12.16 -4.37 -5.22
CA ARG A 137 -12.00 -3.17 -4.38
C ARG A 137 -12.54 -3.44 -2.99
N LEU A 138 -11.62 -3.44 -2.03
CA LEU A 138 -11.82 -3.53 -0.60
C LEU A 138 -11.50 -2.16 0.03
N VAL A 139 -12.40 -1.65 0.85
CA VAL A 139 -12.27 -0.40 1.58
C VAL A 139 -12.40 -0.72 3.06
N LEU A 140 -11.35 -0.40 3.80
CA LEU A 140 -11.25 -0.67 5.23
C LEU A 140 -11.10 0.64 6.00
N TYR A 141 -11.53 0.66 7.27
CA TYR A 141 -11.40 1.82 8.14
C TYR A 141 -10.89 1.47 9.54
N ARG A 142 -10.29 2.47 10.20
CA ARG A 142 -9.88 2.40 11.61
C ARG A 142 -10.05 3.72 12.35
#